data_AF-A0A074J7J2-F1
#
_entry.id   AF-A0A074J7J2-F1
#
_cell.length_a   1.000
_cell.length_b   1.000
_cell.length_c   1.000
_cell.angle_alpha   90.00
_cell.angle_beta   90.00
_cell.angle_gamma   90.00
#
_symmetry.space_group_name_H-M   'P 1'
#
loop_
_entity.id
_entity.type
_entity.pdbx_description
1 polymer ?
#
loop_
_entity_poly.entity_id
_entity_poly.type
_entity_poly.pdbx_seq_one_letter_code
_entity_poly.pdbx_strand_id
1 'polypeptide(L)'
;MMRAVIISGCALSLAGCMGVPGGNEASKGPNRLTAVEGYTAGYDAAGALVVMRQATPFANYDGAEAKRAANAICGGAVASSINDTYRDGAWVFPNGCARAA
;
A
#
# COMPACT_ATOMS: atom_id res chain seq x y z
N MET A 1 58.80 -1.38 25.16
CA MET A 1 58.63 -2.80 24.77
C MET A 1 57.13 -2.98 24.50
N MET A 2 56.66 -2.71 23.27
CA MET A 2 56.28 -3.69 22.21
C MET A 2 55.15 -4.65 22.69
N ARG A 3 53.94 -4.73 22.12
CA ARG A 3 53.43 -4.40 20.77
C ARG A 3 51.92 -4.13 20.79
N ALA A 4 51.49 -3.15 20.00
CA ALA A 4 50.13 -3.03 19.49
C ALA A 4 49.87 -4.13 18.45
N VAL A 5 48.70 -4.74 18.46
CA VAL A 5 48.22 -5.60 17.37
C VAL A 5 46.88 -5.07 16.89
N ILE A 6 46.95 -4.48 15.70
CA ILE A 6 45.84 -4.06 14.84
C ILE A 6 45.49 -5.29 13.98
N ILE A 7 44.26 -5.77 14.04
CA ILE A 7 43.64 -6.66 13.04
C ILE A 7 42.22 -6.10 12.87
N SER A 8 41.96 -5.17 11.97
CA SER A 8 41.92 -5.31 10.50
C SER A 8 40.94 -6.40 10.04
N GLY A 9 39.73 -5.96 9.69
CA GLY A 9 39.04 -6.46 8.50
C GLY A 9 38.21 -7.74 8.60
N CYS A 10 36.99 -7.63 9.12
CA CYS A 10 35.87 -8.41 8.58
C CYS A 10 34.72 -7.45 8.24
N ALA A 11 34.87 -6.76 7.11
CA ALA A 11 33.74 -6.19 6.39
C ALA A 11 32.89 -7.36 5.86
N LEU A 12 31.89 -7.77 6.63
CA LEU A 12 30.82 -8.64 6.16
C LEU A 12 29.93 -7.83 5.23
N SER A 13 30.32 -7.82 3.96
CA SER A 13 29.50 -7.38 2.83
C SER A 13 28.34 -8.35 2.66
N LEU A 14 27.31 -8.25 3.50
CA LEU A 14 26.02 -8.84 3.20
C LEU A 14 25.36 -7.99 2.11
N ALA A 15 25.53 -8.46 0.88
CA ALA A 15 24.69 -8.13 -0.25
C ALA A 15 23.22 -8.41 0.12
N GLY A 16 22.56 -7.40 0.67
CA GLY A 16 21.13 -7.42 0.97
C GLY A 16 20.33 -7.16 -0.29
N CYS A 17 19.73 -8.24 -0.80
CA CYS A 17 18.52 -8.27 -1.62
C CYS A 17 18.29 -7.10 -2.59
N MET A 18 18.78 -7.24 -3.83
CA MET A 18 18.11 -6.67 -5.00
C MET A 18 16.76 -7.37 -5.16
N GLY A 19 15.80 -7.02 -4.31
CA GLY A 19 14.38 -7.29 -4.51
C GLY A 19 13.75 -5.98 -4.95
N VAL A 20 13.71 -5.73 -6.26
CA VAL A 20 12.76 -4.76 -6.83
C VAL A 20 11.39 -5.15 -6.28
N PRO A 21 10.70 -4.30 -5.48
CA PRO A 21 9.32 -4.58 -5.12
C PRO A 21 8.58 -4.75 -6.43
N GLY A 22 8.09 -5.95 -6.68
CA GLY A 22 7.52 -6.36 -7.95
C GLY A 22 6.60 -5.26 -8.45
N GLY A 23 6.93 -4.72 -9.63
CA GLY A 23 5.93 -4.11 -10.49
C GLY A 23 4.95 -5.22 -10.84
N ASN A 24 3.99 -5.42 -9.95
CA ASN A 24 2.98 -6.45 -9.99
C ASN A 24 2.26 -6.34 -11.33
N GLU A 25 2.25 -7.45 -12.07
CA GLU A 25 1.59 -7.63 -13.37
C GLU A 25 0.09 -7.29 -13.30
N ALA A 26 -0.47 -7.21 -12.08
CA ALA A 26 -1.78 -6.60 -11.77
C ALA A 26 -1.93 -5.14 -12.27
N SER A 27 -0.83 -4.42 -12.49
CA SER A 27 -0.79 -3.03 -12.97
C SER A 27 -1.04 -2.89 -14.48
N LYS A 28 -1.22 -4.01 -15.22
CA LYS A 28 -1.42 -4.03 -16.67
C LYS A 28 -2.88 -4.28 -17.09
N GLY A 29 -3.81 -4.38 -16.14
CA GLY A 29 -5.24 -4.56 -16.38
C GLY A 29 -6.02 -3.24 -16.42
N PRO A 30 -7.30 -3.26 -16.88
CA PRO A 30 -8.18 -2.09 -16.94
C PRO A 30 -8.52 -1.47 -15.57
N ASN A 31 -8.14 -2.12 -14.47
CA ASN A 31 -8.35 -1.66 -13.10
C ASN A 31 -7.01 -1.28 -12.45
N ARG A 32 -6.22 -0.42 -13.10
CA ARG A 32 -4.94 0.05 -12.54
C ARG A 32 -5.20 1.01 -11.38
N LEU A 33 -4.51 0.79 -10.26
CA LEU A 33 -4.51 1.70 -9.12
C LEU A 33 -3.40 2.74 -9.27
N THR A 34 -3.72 3.99 -8.94
CA THR A 34 -2.78 5.11 -8.83
C THR A 34 -2.04 5.00 -7.50
N ALA A 35 -0.71 5.08 -7.53
CA ALA A 35 0.08 5.18 -6.32
C ALA A 35 -0.14 6.55 -5.66
N VAL A 36 -0.53 6.55 -4.39
CA VAL A 36 -0.74 7.77 -3.59
C VAL A 36 0.18 7.70 -2.37
N GLU A 37 1.00 8.72 -2.19
CA GLU A 37 1.93 8.80 -1.06
C GLU A 37 1.19 8.70 0.29
N GLY A 38 1.74 7.95 1.23
CA GLY A 38 1.15 7.75 2.55
C GLY A 38 0.06 6.69 2.60
N TYR A 39 -0.29 6.07 1.48
CA TYR A 39 -1.31 5.04 1.40
C TYR A 39 -0.83 3.80 0.63
N THR A 40 -1.33 2.65 1.04
CA THR A 40 -1.24 1.42 0.27
C THR A 40 -2.65 0.94 -0.06
N ALA A 41 -2.81 0.36 -1.25
CA ALA A 41 -4.09 -0.18 -1.66
C ALA A 41 -3.95 -1.36 -2.60
N GLY A 42 -4.96 -2.22 -2.58
CA GLY A 42 -5.05 -3.39 -3.43
C GLY A 42 -6.50 -3.84 -3.56
N TYR A 43 -6.77 -4.63 -4.60
CA TYR A 43 -8.02 -5.36 -4.68
C TYR A 43 -7.90 -6.67 -3.89
N ASP A 44 -8.94 -7.00 -3.12
CA ASP A 44 -9.07 -8.33 -2.56
C ASP A 44 -9.61 -9.33 -3.61
N ALA A 45 -9.78 -10.60 -3.21
CA ALA A 45 -10.29 -11.65 -4.08
C ALA A 45 -11.73 -11.41 -4.58
N ALA A 46 -12.50 -10.56 -3.89
CA ALA A 46 -13.87 -10.20 -4.26
C ALA A 46 -13.92 -8.95 -5.16
N GLY A 47 -12.77 -8.31 -5.42
CA GLY A 47 -12.70 -7.05 -6.16
C GLY A 47 -13.00 -5.81 -5.31
N ALA A 48 -13.06 -5.94 -3.99
CA ALA A 48 -13.15 -4.78 -3.10
C ALA A 48 -11.83 -4.03 -3.08
N LEU A 49 -11.89 -2.70 -3.09
CA LEU A 49 -10.70 -1.88 -2.88
C LEU A 49 -10.42 -1.80 -1.38
N VAL A 50 -9.26 -2.27 -0.96
CA VAL A 50 -8.77 -2.15 0.43
C VAL A 50 -7.74 -1.04 0.47
N VAL A 51 -7.95 -0.05 1.34
CA VAL A 51 -7.08 1.11 1.51
C VAL A 51 -6.53 1.15 2.93
N MET A 52 -5.21 1.26 3.05
CA MET A 52 -4.50 1.40 4.31
C MET A 52 -3.67 2.68 4.31
N ARG A 53 -3.52 3.27 5.50
CA ARG A 53 -2.58 4.38 5.73
C ARG A 53 -1.24 3.80 6.17
N GLN A 54 -0.15 4.28 5.61
CA GLN A 54 1.21 3.84 5.94
C GLN A 54 1.68 4.34 7.32
N ALA A 55 1.09 5.43 7.81
CA ALA A 55 1.32 5.96 9.15
C ALA A 55 0.47 5.20 10.18
N THR A 56 -0.18 5.90 11.12
CA THR A 56 -1.15 5.29 12.03
C THR A 56 -2.27 4.62 11.20
N PRO A 57 -2.60 3.34 11.45
CA PRO A 57 -3.71 2.68 10.77
C PRO A 57 -5.01 3.47 10.92
N PHE A 58 -5.91 3.30 9.95
CA PHE A 58 -7.21 3.95 10.04
C PHE A 58 -7.96 3.49 11.30
N ALA A 59 -8.85 4.34 11.78
CA ALA A 59 -9.92 3.99 12.68
C ALA A 59 -11.27 3.99 11.93
N ASN A 60 -12.30 3.48 12.61
CA ASN A 60 -13.67 3.44 12.10
C ASN A 60 -14.27 4.84 11.86
N TYR A 61 -13.72 5.89 12.45
CA TYR A 61 -14.16 7.27 12.23
C TYR A 61 -13.43 7.97 11.06
N ASP A 62 -12.40 7.34 10.48
CA ASP A 62 -11.59 7.94 9.41
C ASP A 62 -12.16 7.74 7.99
N GLY A 63 -13.41 7.29 7.87
CA GLY A 63 -13.99 6.92 6.57
C GLY A 63 -13.98 8.04 5.54
N ALA A 64 -14.14 9.30 5.98
CA ALA A 64 -14.05 10.45 5.09
C ALA A 64 -12.65 10.63 4.50
N GLU A 65 -11.59 10.38 5.28
CA GLU A 65 -10.22 10.42 4.79
C GLU A 65 -9.91 9.24 3.88
N ALA A 66 -10.27 8.03 4.32
CA ALA A 66 -10.08 6.83 3.52
C ALA A 66 -10.77 6.93 2.15
N LYS A 67 -11.97 7.52 2.09
CA LYS A 67 -12.68 7.76 0.82
C LYS A 67 -11.95 8.76 -0.08
N ARG A 68 -11.35 9.82 0.48
CA ARG A 68 -10.52 10.76 -0.30
C ARG A 68 -9.29 10.05 -0.88
N ALA A 69 -8.61 9.25 -0.07
CA ALA A 69 -7.49 8.44 -0.53
C ALA A 69 -7.93 7.45 -1.62
N ALA A 70 -9.04 6.73 -1.42
CA ALA A 70 -9.60 5.78 -2.37
C ALA A 70 -9.93 6.43 -3.72
N ASN A 71 -10.53 7.62 -3.72
CA ASN A 71 -10.78 8.38 -4.96
C ASN A 71 -9.48 8.67 -5.72
N ALA A 72 -8.45 9.18 -5.01
CA ALA A 72 -7.15 9.45 -5.61
C ALA A 72 -6.49 8.16 -6.15
N ILE A 73 -6.56 7.07 -5.38
CA ILE A 73 -6.08 5.73 -5.76
C ILE A 73 -6.81 5.21 -7.00
N CYS A 74 -8.11 5.44 -7.11
CA CYS A 74 -8.88 5.07 -8.30
C CYS A 74 -8.60 5.95 -9.53
N GLY A 75 -7.81 7.03 -9.38
CA GLY A 75 -7.64 8.03 -10.45
C GLY A 75 -8.96 8.74 -10.80
N GLY A 76 -9.92 8.76 -9.87
CA GLY A 76 -11.28 9.21 -10.12
C GLY A 76 -12.17 8.98 -8.90
N ALA A 77 -13.22 8.18 -9.05
CA ALA A 77 -14.14 7.88 -7.96
C ALA A 77 -14.01 6.43 -7.51
N VAL A 78 -14.03 6.20 -6.20
CA VAL A 78 -14.35 4.88 -5.64
C VAL A 78 -15.87 4.67 -5.70
N ALA A 79 -16.32 3.44 -5.98
CA ALA A 79 -17.73 3.07 -5.99
C ALA A 79 -18.29 2.91 -4.56
N SER A 80 -18.17 3.98 -3.78
CA SER A 80 -18.59 4.06 -2.38
C SER A 80 -20.07 3.76 -2.19
N SER A 81 -20.41 3.06 -1.11
CA SER A 81 -21.77 2.65 -0.78
C SER A 81 -22.00 2.60 0.73
N ILE A 82 -23.22 2.29 1.15
CA ILE A 82 -23.53 2.04 2.57
C ILE A 82 -22.77 0.82 3.16
N ASN A 83 -22.24 -0.05 2.29
CA ASN A 83 -21.49 -1.24 2.70
C ASN A 83 -19.98 -0.98 2.88
N ASP A 84 -19.52 0.26 2.66
CA ASP A 84 -18.14 0.63 2.93
C ASP A 84 -17.85 0.44 4.43
N THR A 85 -16.75 -0.24 4.75
CA THR A 85 -16.53 -0.70 6.12
C THR A 85 -15.08 -0.62 6.53
N TYR A 86 -14.86 -0.33 7.81
CA TYR A 86 -13.56 -0.43 8.44
C TYR A 86 -13.33 -1.86 8.93
N ARG A 87 -12.16 -2.45 8.59
CA ARG A 87 -11.71 -3.74 9.12
C ARG A 87 -10.19 -3.72 9.31
N ASP A 88 -9.75 -4.08 10.52
CA ASP A 88 -8.35 -4.37 10.85
C ASP A 88 -7.33 -3.30 10.40
N GLY A 89 -7.62 -2.02 10.64
CA GLY A 89 -6.73 -0.90 10.29
C GLY A 89 -6.90 -0.40 8.85
N ALA A 90 -7.79 -1.01 8.07
CA ALA A 90 -8.06 -0.68 6.68
C ALA A 90 -9.52 -0.24 6.47
N TRP A 91 -9.73 0.56 5.42
CA TRP A 91 -11.05 0.82 4.89
C TRP A 91 -11.27 0.00 3.62
N VAL A 92 -12.40 -0.70 3.58
CA VAL A 92 -12.78 -1.60 2.51
C VAL A 92 -13.97 -0.99 1.77
N PHE A 93 -13.82 -0.85 0.46
CA PHE A 93 -14.85 -0.37 -0.46
C PHE A 93 -15.30 -1.54 -1.35
N PRO A 94 -16.41 -2.23 -1.02
CA PRO A 94 -16.77 -3.51 -1.63
C PRO A 94 -16.94 -3.49 -3.15
N ASN A 95 -17.36 -2.35 -3.70
CA ASN A 95 -17.58 -2.23 -5.15
C ASN A 95 -16.33 -1.77 -5.92
N GLY A 96 -15.19 -1.59 -5.24
CA GLY A 96 -13.93 -1.18 -5.85
C GLY A 96 -13.97 0.23 -6.44
N CYS A 97 -13.18 0.47 -7.49
CA CYS A 97 -13.20 1.73 -8.23
C CYS A 97 -14.42 1.84 -9.16
N ALA A 98 -15.00 3.04 -9.26
CA ALA A 98 -16.06 3.31 -10.21
C ALA A 98 -15.50 3.18 -11.63
N ARG A 99 -16.21 2.44 -12.49
CA ARG A 99 -15.90 2.40 -13.92
C ARG A 99 -16.41 3.69 -14.56
N ALA A 100 -15.64 4.26 -15.49
CA ALA A 100 -16.18 5.30 -16.37
C ALA A 100 -17.37 4.70 -17.14
N ALA A 101 -18.51 5.39 -17.09
CA ALA A 101 -19.70 5.04 -17.87
C ALA A 101 -19.48 5.31 -19.36
#